data_AF-A0A914Q7G7-F1
#
_entry.id   AF-A0A914Q7G7-F1
#
_cell.length_a   1.000
_cell.length_b   1.000
_cell.length_c   1.000
_cell.angle_alpha   90.00
_cell.angle_beta   90.00
_cell.angle_gamma   90.00
#
_symmetry.space_group_name_H-M   'P 1'
#
loop_
_entity.id
_entity.type
_entity.pdbx_description
1 polymer ?
#
loop_
_entity_poly.entity_id
_entity_poly.type
_entity_poly.pdbx_seq_one_letter_code
_entity_poly.pdbx_strand_id
1 'polypeptide(L)'
;MRGVAVGVKQQSANSFLEKKFKKRTDYSTEETIELALESLQTALSGDLKSSEVEVVVVSKDNPTTRKLTTEEIDARLNAIAERD
;
A
#
# COMPACT_ATOMS: atom_id res chain seq x y z
N MET A 1 8.02 -12.38 -8.67
CA MET A 1 7.33 -11.91 -7.44
C MET A 1 7.40 -10.39 -7.45
N ARG A 2 6.26 -9.68 -7.50
CA ARG A 2 6.18 -8.21 -7.72
C ARG A 2 5.80 -7.41 -6.46
N GLY A 3 5.49 -8.09 -5.38
CA GLY A 3 5.27 -7.54 -4.04
C GLY A 3 5.36 -8.65 -3.00
N VAL A 4 5.68 -8.28 -1.76
CA VAL A 4 5.81 -9.21 -0.64
C VAL A 4 5.36 -8.54 0.65
N ALA A 5 4.60 -9.28 1.46
CA ALA A 5 4.32 -8.96 2.83
C ALA A 5 5.05 -9.96 3.75
N VAL A 6 5.50 -9.47 4.90
CA VAL A 6 6.23 -10.25 5.91
C VAL A 6 5.61 -9.95 7.28
N GLY A 7 5.53 -10.96 8.15
CA GLY A 7 5.02 -10.84 9.53
C GLY A 7 3.82 -11.74 9.81
N VAL A 8 3.11 -11.47 10.90
CA VAL A 8 2.06 -12.35 11.46
C VAL A 8 0.95 -12.64 10.46
N LYS A 9 0.56 -11.66 9.64
CA LYS A 9 -0.52 -11.79 8.65
C LYS A 9 -0.04 -11.82 7.19
N GLN A 10 1.20 -12.22 6.95
CA GLN A 10 1.80 -12.26 5.61
C GLN A 10 1.01 -13.10 4.59
N GLN A 11 0.40 -14.22 5.00
CA GLN A 11 -0.34 -15.10 4.07
C GLN A 11 -1.58 -14.40 3.50
N SER A 12 -2.30 -13.64 4.31
CA SER A 12 -3.48 -12.88 3.87
C SER A 12 -3.10 -11.76 2.91
N ALA A 13 -2.10 -10.95 3.29
CA ALA A 13 -1.58 -9.87 2.46
C ALA A 13 -1.00 -10.37 1.12
N ASN A 14 -0.17 -11.43 1.14
CA ASN A 14 0.39 -12.00 -0.09
C ASN A 14 -0.71 -12.55 -1.02
N SER A 15 -1.74 -13.21 -0.47
CA SER A 15 -2.87 -13.71 -1.26
C SER A 15 -3.64 -12.56 -1.94
N PHE A 16 -3.78 -11.41 -1.27
CA PHE A 16 -4.40 -10.21 -1.83
C PHE A 16 -3.55 -9.60 -2.96
N LEU A 17 -2.26 -9.39 -2.70
CA LEU A 17 -1.31 -8.86 -3.67
C LEU A 17 -1.25 -9.73 -4.93
N GLU A 18 -1.18 -11.05 -4.79
CA GLU A 18 -1.19 -11.97 -5.93
C GLU A 18 -2.44 -11.84 -6.81
N LYS A 19 -3.62 -11.67 -6.20
CA LYS A 19 -4.88 -11.45 -6.95
C LYS A 19 -4.86 -10.13 -7.72
N LYS A 20 -4.34 -9.06 -7.13
CA LYS A 20 -4.26 -7.73 -7.78
C LYS A 20 -3.22 -7.73 -8.90
N PHE A 21 -2.03 -8.27 -8.68
CA PHE A 21 -0.97 -8.38 -9.70
C PHE A 21 -1.33 -9.30 -10.88
N LYS A 22 -2.27 -10.23 -10.72
CA LYS A 22 -2.79 -11.03 -11.84
C LYS A 22 -3.66 -10.20 -12.80
N LYS A 23 -4.31 -9.15 -12.31
CA LYS A 23 -5.24 -8.32 -13.11
C LYS A 23 -4.51 -7.20 -13.83
N ARG A 24 -3.60 -6.51 -13.13
CA ARG A 24 -2.89 -5.34 -13.62
C ARG A 24 -1.48 -5.32 -13.04
N THR A 25 -0.54 -4.85 -13.84
CA THR A 25 0.88 -4.84 -13.47
C THR A 25 1.53 -3.46 -13.63
N ASP A 26 0.87 -2.57 -14.36
CA ASP A 26 1.35 -1.20 -14.60
C ASP A 26 0.67 -0.28 -13.60
N TYR A 27 1.36 -0.02 -12.49
CA TYR A 27 0.91 0.87 -11.43
C TYR A 27 1.74 2.15 -11.43
N SER A 28 1.08 3.29 -11.22
CA SER A 28 1.78 4.52 -10.87
C SER A 28 2.34 4.43 -9.44
N THR A 29 3.22 5.38 -9.07
CA THR A 29 3.72 5.48 -7.71
C THR A 29 2.59 5.59 -6.69
N GLU A 30 1.57 6.40 -7.00
CA GLU A 30 0.42 6.62 -6.12
C GLU A 30 -0.43 5.36 -5.98
N GLU A 31 -0.77 4.70 -7.09
CA GLU A 31 -1.53 3.46 -7.08
C GLU A 31 -0.78 2.32 -6.37
N THR A 32 0.56 2.33 -6.43
CA THR A 32 1.40 1.36 -5.72
C THR A 32 1.32 1.57 -4.21
N ILE A 33 1.34 2.83 -3.75
CA ILE A 33 1.17 3.18 -2.33
C ILE A 33 -0.23 2.76 -1.87
N GLU A 34 -1.26 3.07 -2.64
CA GLU A 34 -2.64 2.72 -2.33
C GLU A 34 -2.81 1.19 -2.25
N LEU A 35 -2.27 0.45 -3.21
CA LEU A 35 -2.32 -1.02 -3.22
C LEU A 35 -1.65 -1.62 -1.98
N ALA A 36 -0.54 -1.04 -1.52
CA ALA A 36 0.16 -1.47 -0.31
C ALA A 36 -0.68 -1.21 0.94
N LEU A 37 -1.35 -0.05 1.03
CA LEU A 37 -2.26 0.29 2.13
C LEU A 37 -3.50 -0.62 2.14
N GLU A 38 -4.16 -0.81 0.98
CA GLU A 38 -5.29 -1.74 0.81
C GLU A 38 -4.91 -3.18 1.25
N SER A 39 -3.70 -3.63 0.87
CA SER A 39 -3.19 -4.94 1.26
C SER A 39 -3.05 -5.08 2.77
N LEU A 40 -2.66 -4.01 3.47
CA LEU A 40 -2.52 -4.00 4.91
C LEU A 40 -3.89 -3.93 5.61
N GLN A 41 -4.81 -3.10 5.13
CA GLN A 41 -6.20 -3.05 5.63
C GLN A 41 -6.89 -4.41 5.49
N THR A 42 -6.74 -5.06 4.33
CA THR A 42 -7.29 -6.39 4.08
C THR A 42 -6.73 -7.43 5.06
N ALA A 43 -5.42 -7.39 5.30
CA ALA A 43 -4.78 -8.32 6.24
C ALA A 43 -5.26 -8.08 7.67
N LEU A 44 -5.38 -6.82 8.10
CA LEU A 44 -5.84 -6.45 9.43
C LEU A 44 -7.36 -6.61 9.60
N SER A 45 -8.12 -6.67 8.50
CA SER A 45 -9.58 -6.69 8.48
C SER A 45 -10.19 -5.49 9.19
N GLY A 46 -9.63 -4.30 8.92
CA GLY A 46 -10.07 -3.05 9.50
C GLY A 46 -9.39 -1.84 8.85
N ASP A 47 -9.93 -0.67 9.14
CA ASP A 47 -9.43 0.61 8.64
C ASP A 47 -8.10 0.98 9.29
N LEU A 48 -7.20 1.57 8.49
CA LEU A 48 -5.92 2.07 8.96
C LEU A 48 -6.01 3.56 9.21
N LYS A 49 -5.42 4.04 10.30
CA LYS A 49 -5.20 5.47 10.50
C LYS A 49 -3.84 5.87 9.98
N SER A 50 -3.74 7.09 9.45
CA SER A 50 -2.48 7.69 9.00
C SER A 50 -1.42 7.78 10.12
N SER A 51 -1.84 7.81 11.38
CA SER A 51 -0.94 7.79 12.55
C SER A 51 -0.41 6.41 12.95
N GLU A 52 -0.98 5.33 12.40
CA GLU A 52 -0.64 3.94 12.75
C GLU A 52 0.29 3.28 11.73
N VAL A 53 0.59 3.98 10.63
CA VAL A 53 1.36 3.45 9.52
C VAL A 53 2.46 4.43 9.11
N GLU A 54 3.60 3.88 8.72
CA GLU A 54 4.69 4.64 8.14
C GLU A 54 4.98 4.11 6.74
N VAL A 55 5.08 5.03 5.78
CA VAL A 55 5.31 4.68 4.38
C VAL A 55 6.61 5.31 3.90
N VAL A 56 7.46 4.48 3.30
CA VAL A 56 8.71 4.91 2.66
C VAL A 56 8.64 4.53 1.19
N VAL A 57 8.91 5.51 0.33
CA VAL A 57 8.85 5.37 -1.12
C VAL A 57 10.23 5.64 -1.71
N VAL A 58 10.60 4.82 -2.68
CA VAL A 58 11.78 5.00 -3.54
C VAL A 58 11.30 4.82 -4.97
N SER A 59 11.67 5.74 -5.85
CA SER A 59 11.32 5.67 -7.28
C SER A 59 12.57 5.84 -8.15
N LYS A 60 12.42 5.59 -9.45
CA LYS A 60 13.51 5.85 -10.41
C LYS A 60 13.83 7.34 -10.50
N ASP A 61 12.81 8.19 -10.43
CA ASP A 61 12.93 9.64 -10.54
C ASP A 61 13.49 10.26 -9.27
N ASN A 62 13.21 9.66 -8.11
CA ASN A 62 13.83 10.00 -6.85
C ASN A 62 14.42 8.74 -6.19
N PRO A 63 15.70 8.43 -6.44
CA PRO A 63 16.34 7.22 -5.94
C PRO A 63 16.63 7.26 -4.43
N THR A 64 16.32 8.38 -3.76
CA THR A 64 16.44 8.50 -2.31
C THR A 64 15.19 8.01 -1.61
N THR A 65 15.36 7.44 -0.42
CA THR A 65 14.23 7.02 0.43
C THR A 65 13.50 8.26 0.94
N ARG A 66 12.27 8.47 0.45
CA ARG A 66 11.36 9.51 0.96
C ARG A 66 10.36 8.87 1.93
N LYS A 67 10.36 9.31 3.18
CA LYS A 67 9.28 9.02 4.13
C LYS A 67 8.11 9.95 3.83
N LEU A 68 6.91 9.39 3.69
CA LEU A 68 5.69 10.19 3.52
C LEU A 68 5.27 10.80 4.85
N THR A 69 4.68 12.00 4.80
CA THR A 69 4.08 12.61 5.98
C THR A 69 2.72 11.99 6.29
N THR A 70 2.23 12.20 7.52
CA THR A 70 0.92 11.71 7.93
C THR A 70 -0.19 12.28 7.05
N GLU A 71 -0.08 13.54 6.61
CA GLU A 71 -1.05 14.20 5.73
C GLU A 71 -1.07 13.58 4.33
N GLU A 72 0.11 13.23 3.78
CA GLU A 72 0.20 12.54 2.50
C GLU A 72 -0.44 11.15 2.58
N ILE A 73 -0.20 10.42 3.67
CA ILE A 73 -0.79 9.09 3.90
C ILE A 73 -2.31 9.21 4.05
N ASP A 74 -2.80 10.20 4.79
CA ASP A 74 -4.22 10.45 5.00
C ASP A 74 -4.95 10.71 3.67
N ALA A 75 -4.36 11.54 2.81
CA ALA A 75 -4.89 11.79 1.47
C ALA A 75 -5.02 10.49 0.65
N ARG A 76 -4.06 9.56 0.76
CA ARG A 76 -4.16 8.24 0.09
C ARG A 76 -5.21 7.34 0.71
N LEU A 77 -5.33 7.32 2.03
CA LEU A 77 -6.36 6.54 2.73
C LEU A 77 -7.76 7.03 2.34
N ASN A 78 -7.97 8.35 2.26
CA ASN A 78 -9.22 8.94 1.80
C ASN A 78 -9.51 8.57 0.33
N ALA A 79 -8.51 8.62 -0.56
CA ALA A 79 -8.67 8.23 -1.96
C ALA A 79 -9.03 6.74 -2.14
N ILE A 80 -8.56 5.86 -1.24
CA ILE A 80 -8.98 4.45 -1.19
C ILE A 80 -10.45 4.35 -0.77
N ALA A 81 -10.83 5.06 0.30
CA ALA A 81 -12.20 5.06 0.81
C ALA A 81 -13.23 5.63 -0.17
N GLU A 82 -12.84 6.56 -1.05
CA GLU A 82 -13.70 7.08 -2.12
C GLU A 82 -13.85 6.13 -3.32
N ARG A 83 -12.98 5.12 -3.43
CA ARG A 83 -13.00 4.12 -4.51
C ARG A 83 -13.76 2.84 -4.16
N ASP A 84 -14.03 2.60 -2.88
CA ASP A 84 -14.94 1.55 -2.37
C ASP A 84 -16.40 2.03 -2.39
#